data_AF-A0A6L8B8Y5-F1
#
_entry.id   AF-A0A6L8B8Y5-F1
#
_cell.length_a   1.000
_cell.length_b   1.000
_cell.length_c   1.000
_cell.angle_alpha   90.00
_cell.angle_beta   90.00
_cell.angle_gamma   90.00
#
_symmetry.space_group_name_H-M   'P 1'
#
loop_
_entity.id
_entity.type
_entity.pdbx_description
1 polymer ?
#
loop_
_entity_poly.entity_id
_entity_poly.type
_entity_poly.pdbx_seq_one_letter_code
_entity_poly.pdbx_strand_id
1 'polypeptide(L)'
;MPHSAGGPVIFNIARRNPNLVSAIVVLEPTGCPTAAEDVEPIAHIPFLAVYGDYIESRNQTGRLESCRATAALVREMGGRGDMLELTERGIRGNSHILMQDDNSADIASRVMDWLEGVASQ
;
A
#
# COMPACT_ATOMS: atom_id res chain seq x y z
N MET A 1 8.12 4.10 -3.65
CA MET A 1 7.56 3.74 -2.34
C MET A 1 7.41 5.00 -1.49
N PRO A 2 6.23 5.65 -1.43
CA PRO A 2 5.99 6.79 -0.57
C PRO A 2 5.44 6.43 0.82
N HIS A 3 5.47 7.38 1.74
CA HIS A 3 4.87 7.30 3.08
C HIS A 3 3.94 8.49 3.34
N SER A 4 2.86 8.25 4.11
CA SER A 4 1.97 9.30 4.62
C SER A 4 1.48 10.27 3.54
N ALA A 5 1.74 11.57 3.66
CA ALA A 5 1.34 12.60 2.70
C ALA A 5 1.99 12.44 1.31
N GLY A 6 3.10 11.71 1.21
CA GLY A 6 3.68 11.32 -0.08
C GLY A 6 2.84 10.26 -0.81
N GLY A 7 1.97 9.54 -0.09
CA GLY A 7 1.12 8.47 -0.62
C GLY A 7 0.33 8.91 -1.85
N PRO A 8 -0.58 9.90 -1.73
CA PRO A 8 -1.39 10.36 -2.86
C PRO A 8 -0.60 10.79 -4.11
N VAL A 9 0.65 11.24 -3.93
CA VAL A 9 1.49 11.72 -5.03
C VAL A 9 1.82 10.59 -6.02
N ILE A 10 2.05 9.35 -5.55
CA ILE A 10 2.44 8.26 -6.45
C ILE A 10 1.34 7.88 -7.42
N PHE A 11 0.07 7.96 -7.01
CA PHE A 11 -1.06 7.64 -7.90
C PHE A 11 -1.17 8.64 -9.06
N ASN A 12 -0.83 9.91 -8.82
CA ASN A 12 -0.74 10.90 -9.89
C ASN A 12 0.43 10.63 -10.84
N ILE A 13 1.59 10.22 -10.31
CA ILE A 13 2.76 9.87 -11.12
C ILE A 13 2.47 8.62 -11.97
N ALA A 14 1.90 7.58 -11.36
CA ALA A 14 1.58 6.32 -12.01
C ALA A 14 0.53 6.51 -13.11
N ARG A 15 -0.54 7.27 -12.86
CA ARG A 15 -1.53 7.57 -13.91
C ARG A 15 -0.97 8.34 -15.10
N ARG A 16 0.04 9.20 -14.87
CA ARG A 16 0.69 9.98 -15.95
C ARG A 16 1.75 9.18 -16.70
N ASN A 17 2.35 8.19 -16.04
CA ASN A 17 3.47 7.42 -16.59
C ASN A 17 3.33 5.92 -16.25
N PRO A 18 2.23 5.25 -16.64
CA PRO A 18 1.91 3.91 -16.15
C PRO A 18 3.01 2.90 -16.49
N ASN A 19 3.60 3.02 -17.67
CA ASN A 19 4.65 2.11 -18.16
C ASN A 19 6.03 2.30 -17.49
N LEU A 20 6.20 3.33 -16.64
CA LEU A 20 7.45 3.61 -15.93
C LEU A 20 7.40 3.20 -14.46
N VAL A 21 6.27 2.68 -13.98
CA VAL A 21 6.08 2.27 -12.59
C VAL A 21 5.88 0.76 -12.54
N SER A 22 6.88 0.03 -12.03
CA SER A 22 6.83 -1.43 -11.95
C SER A 22 5.99 -1.95 -10.79
N ALA A 23 5.88 -1.19 -9.70
CA ALA A 23 5.06 -1.52 -8.53
C ALA A 23 4.79 -0.27 -7.69
N ILE A 24 3.66 -0.26 -6.99
CA ILE A 24 3.26 0.77 -6.04
C ILE A 24 3.21 0.15 -4.65
N VAL A 25 4.14 0.55 -3.78
CA VAL A 25 4.12 0.20 -2.35
C VAL A 25 3.95 1.47 -1.53
N VAL A 26 2.88 1.57 -0.74
CA VAL A 26 2.56 2.74 0.08
C VAL A 26 2.56 2.38 1.57
N LEU A 27 3.24 3.17 2.39
CA LEU A 27 3.35 2.96 3.84
C LEU A 27 2.45 3.97 4.56
N GLU A 28 1.40 3.49 5.23
CA GLU A 28 0.35 4.30 5.88
C GLU A 28 0.05 5.63 5.16
N PRO A 29 -0.37 5.61 3.88
CA PRO A 29 -0.61 6.83 3.11
C PRO A 29 -1.78 7.64 3.71
N THR A 30 -1.85 8.93 3.39
CA THR A 30 -3.00 9.78 3.79
C THR A 30 -4.32 9.42 3.09
N GLY A 31 -4.30 8.44 2.18
CA GLY A 31 -5.45 7.91 1.46
C GLY A 31 -5.01 7.25 0.15
N CYS A 32 -5.85 6.35 -0.35
CA CYS A 32 -5.71 5.70 -1.65
C CYS A 32 -6.93 6.03 -2.55
N PRO A 33 -6.82 5.96 -3.89
CA PRO A 33 -7.94 6.25 -4.80
C PRO A 33 -9.02 5.17 -4.71
N THR A 34 -10.26 5.55 -4.44
CA THR A 34 -11.40 4.63 -4.29
C THR A 34 -12.40 4.67 -5.44
N ALA A 35 -12.25 5.61 -6.37
CA ALA A 35 -13.08 5.66 -7.58
C ALA A 35 -12.50 4.73 -8.64
N ALA A 36 -13.35 3.94 -9.30
CA ALA A 36 -12.91 2.97 -10.31
C ALA A 36 -12.15 3.67 -11.46
N GLU A 37 -12.61 4.84 -11.91
CA GLU A 37 -11.95 5.66 -12.94
C GLU A 37 -10.55 6.15 -12.56
N ASP A 38 -10.25 6.27 -11.25
CA ASP A 38 -8.92 6.62 -10.76
C ASP A 38 -8.00 5.40 -10.66
N VAL A 39 -8.56 4.20 -10.47
CA VAL A 39 -7.81 2.94 -10.28
C VAL A 39 -7.54 2.24 -11.62
N GLU A 40 -8.49 2.25 -12.55
CA GLU A 40 -8.40 1.57 -13.85
C GLU A 40 -7.06 1.83 -14.59
N PRO A 41 -6.57 3.08 -14.71
CA PRO A 41 -5.33 3.34 -15.45
C PRO A 41 -4.08 2.74 -14.81
N ILE A 42 -4.13 2.39 -13.52
CA ILE A 42 -3.01 1.84 -12.74
C ILE A 42 -3.26 0.41 -12.26
N ALA A 43 -4.39 -0.21 -12.61
CA ALA A 43 -4.77 -1.53 -12.09
C ALA A 43 -3.82 -2.65 -12.55
N HIS A 44 -3.17 -2.49 -13.71
CA HIS A 44 -2.14 -3.42 -14.18
C HIS A 44 -0.82 -3.32 -13.38
N ILE A 45 -0.65 -2.28 -12.57
CA ILE A 45 0.54 -2.06 -11.75
C ILE A 45 0.30 -2.74 -10.39
N PRO A 46 1.17 -3.68 -9.97
CA PRO A 46 1.11 -4.31 -8.66
C PRO A 46 1.03 -3.27 -7.53
N PHE A 47 0.05 -3.41 -6.64
CA PHE A 47 -0.24 -2.47 -5.56
C PHE A 47 -0.16 -3.17 -4.20
N LEU A 48 0.60 -2.58 -3.27
CA LEU A 48 0.67 -2.99 -1.86
C LEU A 48 0.48 -1.78 -0.95
N ALA A 49 -0.43 -1.87 0.02
CA ALA A 49 -0.47 -0.94 1.14
C ALA A 49 -0.02 -1.62 2.44
N VAL A 50 0.84 -0.95 3.21
CA VAL A 50 1.38 -1.43 4.48
C VAL A 50 0.84 -0.58 5.62
N TYR A 51 0.25 -1.21 6.63
CA TYR A 51 -0.34 -0.56 7.80
C TYR A 51 0.14 -1.18 9.12
N GLY A 52 0.46 -0.32 10.08
CA GLY A 52 0.92 -0.69 11.41
C GLY A 52 -0.23 -0.96 12.38
N ASP A 53 -0.04 -0.57 13.63
CA ASP A 53 -1.00 -0.77 14.71
C ASP A 53 -1.71 0.55 15.09
N TYR A 54 -2.64 0.48 16.04
CA TYR A 54 -3.30 1.63 16.65
C TYR A 54 -4.09 2.52 15.67
N ILE A 55 -4.45 2.00 14.49
CA ILE A 55 -5.14 2.74 13.41
C ILE A 55 -6.40 3.44 13.93
N GLU A 56 -7.25 2.70 14.64
CA GLU A 56 -8.51 3.21 15.20
C GLU A 56 -8.25 4.31 16.25
N SER A 57 -7.36 4.06 17.21
CA SER A 57 -7.03 5.01 18.28
C SER A 57 -6.45 6.33 17.76
N ARG A 58 -5.82 6.30 16.57
CA ARG A 58 -5.27 7.49 15.89
C ARG A 58 -6.27 8.15 14.93
N ASN A 59 -7.52 7.68 14.90
CA ASN A 59 -8.56 8.14 13.98
C ASN A 59 -8.15 8.02 12.50
N GLN A 60 -7.50 6.92 12.13
CA GLN A 60 -6.98 6.68 10.78
C GLN A 60 -7.72 5.58 10.01
N THR A 61 -8.83 5.05 10.55
CA THR A 61 -9.61 3.96 9.94
C THR A 61 -10.00 4.25 8.49
N GLY A 62 -10.44 5.49 8.19
CA GLY A 62 -10.80 5.87 6.83
C GLY A 62 -9.65 5.75 5.81
N ARG A 63 -8.40 5.96 6.24
CA ARG A 63 -7.22 5.80 5.36
C ARG A 63 -6.97 4.33 5.06
N LEU A 64 -7.03 3.48 6.08
CA LEU A 64 -6.91 2.04 5.94
C LEU A 64 -7.99 1.51 4.98
N GLU A 65 -9.25 1.85 5.23
CA GLU A 65 -10.37 1.43 4.39
C GLU A 65 -10.22 1.91 2.93
N SER A 66 -9.73 3.12 2.70
CA SER A 66 -9.49 3.60 1.33
C SER A 66 -8.50 2.71 0.58
N CYS A 67 -7.44 2.22 1.23
CA CYS A 67 -6.45 1.38 0.60
C CYS A 67 -6.91 -0.08 0.47
N ARG A 68 -7.72 -0.58 1.42
CA ARG A 68 -8.44 -1.86 1.26
C ARG A 68 -9.33 -1.84 0.01
N ALA A 69 -10.10 -0.76 -0.17
CA ALA A 69 -10.95 -0.57 -1.33
C ALA A 69 -10.14 -0.48 -2.64
N THR A 70 -9.03 0.26 -2.66
CA THR A 70 -8.12 0.29 -3.83
C THR A 70 -7.58 -1.10 -4.16
N ALA A 71 -7.08 -1.84 -3.17
CA ALA A 71 -6.56 -3.20 -3.38
C ALA A 71 -7.64 -4.14 -3.94
N ALA A 72 -8.89 -4.02 -3.47
CA ALA A 72 -10.02 -4.77 -4.00
C ALA A 72 -10.30 -4.41 -5.47
N LEU A 73 -10.41 -3.13 -5.80
CA LEU A 73 -10.62 -2.66 -7.18
C LEU A 73 -9.52 -3.13 -8.13
N VAL A 74 -8.26 -3.07 -7.71
CA VAL A 74 -7.13 -3.59 -8.51
C VAL A 74 -7.32 -5.08 -8.81
N ARG A 75 -7.73 -5.90 -7.83
CA ARG A 75 -8.01 -7.33 -8.03
C ARG A 75 -9.22 -7.56 -8.94
N GLU A 76 -10.30 -6.80 -8.76
CA GLU A 76 -11.50 -6.88 -9.59
C GLU A 76 -11.20 -6.58 -11.07
N MET A 77 -10.23 -5.71 -11.32
CA MET A 77 -9.73 -5.36 -12.66
C MET A 77 -8.67 -6.34 -13.19
N GLY A 78 -8.44 -7.47 -12.51
CA GLY A 78 -7.49 -8.52 -12.91
C GLY A 78 -6.03 -8.24 -12.57
N GLY A 79 -5.75 -7.16 -11.81
CA GLY A 79 -4.43 -6.82 -11.31
C GLY A 79 -4.09 -7.49 -9.98
N ARG A 80 -2.88 -7.19 -9.48
CA ARG A 80 -2.42 -7.63 -8.16
C ARG A 80 -2.48 -6.48 -7.17
N GLY A 81 -3.57 -6.43 -6.40
CA GLY A 81 -3.71 -5.52 -5.25
C GLY A 81 -3.54 -6.32 -3.96
N ASP A 82 -2.80 -5.80 -2.98
CA ASP A 82 -2.52 -6.48 -1.71
C ASP A 82 -2.51 -5.52 -0.51
N MET A 83 -2.79 -6.08 0.67
CA MET A 83 -2.69 -5.39 1.96
C MET A 83 -1.71 -6.15 2.86
N LEU A 84 -0.77 -5.42 3.47
CA LEU A 84 0.07 -5.89 4.57
C LEU A 84 -0.34 -5.15 5.84
N GLU A 85 -1.33 -5.69 6.53
CA GLU A 85 -1.76 -5.22 7.84
C GLU A 85 -1.02 -5.98 8.91
N LEU A 86 -0.07 -5.32 9.59
CA LEU A 86 0.87 -5.97 10.50
C LEU A 86 0.14 -6.67 11.66
N THR A 87 -0.96 -6.08 12.14
CA THR A 87 -1.77 -6.63 13.23
C THR A 87 -2.47 -7.94 12.87
N GLU A 88 -2.89 -8.12 11.61
CA GLU A 88 -3.46 -9.38 11.11
C GLU A 88 -2.41 -10.50 11.04
N ARG A 89 -1.12 -10.14 11.02
CA ARG A 89 0.01 -11.07 11.04
C ARG A 89 0.58 -11.29 12.44
N GLY A 90 -0.09 -10.79 13.48
CA GLY A 90 0.35 -10.91 14.88
C GLY A 90 1.48 -9.94 15.26
N ILE A 91 1.85 -9.00 14.38
CA ILE A 91 2.86 -7.98 14.63
C ILE A 91 2.15 -6.75 15.18
N ARG A 92 2.51 -6.34 16.38
CA ARG A 92 1.82 -5.29 17.14
C ARG A 92 2.81 -4.25 17.64
N GLY A 93 2.30 -3.07 17.97
CA GLY A 93 3.11 -1.99 18.54
C GLY A 93 3.69 -1.01 17.52
N ASN A 94 3.55 -1.28 16.22
CA ASN A 94 4.10 -0.41 15.18
C ASN A 94 3.48 0.99 15.17
N SER A 95 4.34 1.98 15.03
CA SER A 95 3.99 3.40 14.93
C SER A 95 3.61 3.80 13.50
N HIS A 96 3.30 5.09 13.30
CA HIS A 96 3.12 5.65 11.95
C HIS A 96 4.41 5.60 11.13
N ILE A 97 5.56 5.65 11.80
CA ILE A 97 6.88 5.75 11.19
C ILE A 97 7.49 4.33 11.21
N LEU A 98 6.74 3.36 10.69
CA LEU A 98 7.06 1.94 10.72
C LEU A 98 8.41 1.56 10.09
N MET A 99 8.98 2.43 9.25
CA MET A 99 10.32 2.28 8.71
C MET A 99 11.45 2.67 9.69
N GLN A 100 11.12 3.26 10.84
CA GLN A 100 12.05 3.61 11.93
C GLN A 100 11.79 2.85 13.22
N ASP A 101 10.74 2.03 13.28
CA ASP A 101 10.47 1.16 14.43
C ASP A 101 11.59 0.10 14.59
N ASP A 102 11.68 -0.49 15.77
CA ASP A 102 12.70 -1.49 16.12
C ASP A 102 12.64 -2.78 15.28
N ASN A 103 11.45 -3.11 14.76
CA ASN A 103 11.20 -4.22 13.85
C ASN A 103 11.18 -3.80 12.35
N SER A 104 11.65 -2.60 12.01
CA SER A 104 11.65 -2.09 10.63
C SER A 104 12.34 -3.01 9.62
N ALA A 105 13.37 -3.77 10.05
CA ALA A 105 14.02 -4.77 9.21
C ALA A 105 13.10 -5.96 8.85
N ASP A 106 12.26 -6.43 9.77
CA ASP A 106 11.25 -7.48 9.49
C ASP A 106 10.20 -6.96 8.50
N ILE A 107 9.73 -5.73 8.69
CA ILE A 107 8.77 -5.10 7.78
C ILE A 107 9.37 -4.94 6.38
N ALA A 108 10.64 -4.49 6.30
CA ALA A 108 11.35 -4.37 5.04
C ALA A 108 11.48 -5.73 4.34
N SER A 109 11.82 -6.80 5.07
CA SER A 109 11.89 -8.16 4.50
C SER A 109 10.57 -8.58 3.87
N ARG A 110 9.44 -8.35 4.55
CA ARG A 110 8.10 -8.71 4.03
C ARG A 110 7.74 -7.95 2.76
N VAL A 111 8.11 -6.67 2.69
CA VAL A 111 7.90 -5.85 1.49
C VAL A 111 8.79 -6.34 0.36
N MET A 112 10.04 -6.71 0.64
CA MET A 112 10.96 -7.29 -0.34
C MET A 112 10.46 -8.63 -0.86
N ASP A 113 10.03 -9.55 0.01
CA ASP A 113 9.45 -10.84 -0.37
C ASP A 113 8.23 -10.64 -1.30
N TRP A 114 7.39 -9.64 -1.00
CA TRP A 114 6.26 -9.31 -1.86
C TRP A 114 6.73 -8.79 -3.24
N LEU A 115 7.72 -7.90 -3.28
CA LEU A 115 8.29 -7.35 -4.52
C LEU A 115 8.96 -8.43 -5.38
N GLU A 116 9.69 -9.35 -4.78
CA GLU A 116 10.31 -10.48 -5.47
C GLU A 116 9.24 -11.38 -6.10
N GLY A 117 8.18 -11.69 -5.37
CA GLY A 117 7.06 -12.45 -5.89
C GLY A 117 6.27 -11.73 -6.98
N VAL A 118 6.40 -10.40 -7.12
CA VAL A 118 5.83 -9.62 -8.23
C VAL A 118 6.71 -9.72 -9.47
N ALA A 119 8.03 -9.63 -9.33
CA ALA A 119 8.98 -9.64 -10.44
C ALA A 119 9.10 -11.02 -11.14
N SER A 120 8.68 -12.09 -10.47
CA SER A 120 8.68 -13.46 -11.00
C SER A 120 7.43 -13.84 -11.81
N GLN A 121 6.49 -12.92 -12.04
CA GLN A 121 5.27 -13.10 -12.84
C GLN A 121 5.37 -12.36 -14.16
#